data_AF-A0A2V5UUY3-F1
#
_entry.id   AF-A0A2V5UUY3-F1
#
_cell.length_a   1.000
_cell.length_b   1.000
_cell.length_c   1.000
_cell.angle_alpha   90.00
_cell.angle_beta   90.00
_cell.angle_gamma   90.00
#
_symmetry.space_group_name_H-M   'P 1'
#
loop_
_entity.id
_entity.type
_entity.pdbx_description
1 polymer ?
#
loop_
_entity_poly.entity_id
_entity_poly.type
_entity_poly.pdbx_seq_one_letter_code
_entity_poly.pdbx_strand_id
1 'polypeptide(L)'
;AAGGAAAEMLRREGYDGPITLIGADEFLPYDRPNLSKDYLAGTAPEEWIPLRPADFYREQKIDTLTDTSVTAIDPKRNQVTLSDGRSLGYGASLLATGAEPVRLKIPGDDLPHVCY
;
A
#
# COMPACT_ATOMS: atom_id res chain seq x y z
N ALA A 1 -2.52 -5.48 0.59
CA ALA A 1 -3.07 -6.42 1.60
C ALA A 1 -2.35 -6.37 2.95
N ALA A 2 -1.07 -6.76 3.04
CA ALA A 2 -0.37 -6.93 4.33
C ALA A 2 -0.43 -5.71 5.27
N GLY A 3 -0.06 -4.51 4.79
CA GLY A 3 -0.09 -3.29 5.62
C GLY A 3 -1.50 -2.92 6.11
N GLY A 4 -2.51 -3.01 5.22
CA GLY A 4 -3.91 -2.76 5.58
C GLY A 4 -4.45 -3.76 6.61
N ALA A 5 -4.15 -5.05 6.44
CA ALA A 5 -4.54 -6.08 7.40
C ALA A 5 -3.89 -5.88 8.78
N ALA A 6 -2.61 -5.47 8.81
CA ALA A 6 -1.91 -5.18 10.06
C ALA A 6 -2.52 -3.96 10.77
N ALA A 7 -2.80 -2.86 10.05
CA ALA A 7 -3.44 -1.68 10.61
C ALA A 7 -4.83 -1.98 11.18
N GLU A 8 -5.63 -2.76 10.46
CA GLU A 8 -6.93 -3.24 10.94
C GLU A 8 -6.80 -4.12 12.18
N MET A 9 -5.82 -5.04 12.20
CA MET A 9 -5.63 -5.93 13.35
C MET A 9 -5.18 -5.17 14.60
N LEU A 10 -4.30 -4.18 14.46
CA LEU A 10 -3.92 -3.30 15.57
C LEU A 10 -5.16 -2.64 16.21
N ARG A 11 -6.11 -2.16 15.39
CA ARG A 11 -7.35 -1.57 15.91
C ARG A 11 -8.25 -2.62 16.56
N ARG A 12 -8.36 -3.81 15.99
CA ARG A 12 -9.13 -4.93 16.57
C ARG A 12 -8.58 -5.38 17.92
N GLU A 13 -7.26 -5.38 18.11
CA GLU A 13 -6.60 -5.70 19.38
C GLU A 13 -6.59 -4.53 20.39
N GLY A 14 -7.21 -3.40 20.05
CA GLY A 14 -7.36 -2.27 20.97
C GLY A 14 -6.15 -1.33 21.06
N TYR A 15 -5.22 -1.37 20.10
CA TYR A 15 -4.19 -0.33 20.00
C TYR A 15 -4.86 1.01 19.67
N ASP A 16 -4.67 2.01 20.54
CA ASP A 16 -5.31 3.34 20.46
C ASP A 16 -4.38 4.44 19.94
N GLY A 17 -3.08 4.15 19.82
CA GLY A 17 -2.08 5.08 19.31
C GLY A 17 -2.23 5.39 17.81
N PRO A 18 -1.45 6.37 17.30
CA PRO A 18 -1.50 6.74 15.89
C PRO A 18 -1.06 5.58 15.00
N ILE A 19 -1.72 5.44 13.85
CA ILE A 19 -1.36 4.52 12.77
C ILE A 19 -1.36 5.32 11.48
N THR A 20 -0.24 5.31 10.75
CA THR A 20 -0.14 5.86 9.41
C THR A 20 0.20 4.75 8.43
N LEU A 21 -0.65 4.55 7.44
CA LEU A 21 -0.44 3.62 6.33
C LEU A 21 0.05 4.41 5.12
N ILE A 22 1.26 4.12 4.66
CA ILE A 22 1.92 4.83 3.55
C ILE A 22 2.04 3.87 2.37
N GLY A 23 1.65 4.31 1.17
CA GLY A 23 1.69 3.51 -0.05
C GLY A 23 1.98 4.33 -1.29
N ALA A 24 2.78 3.76 -2.20
CA ALA A 24 3.13 4.37 -3.46
C ALA A 24 1.99 4.36 -4.49
N ASP A 25 1.02 3.44 -4.35
CA ASP A 25 -0.17 3.42 -5.21
C ASP A 25 -1.09 4.61 -4.85
N GLU A 26 -1.79 5.15 -5.86
CA GLU A 26 -2.83 6.18 -5.65
C GLU A 26 -4.07 5.63 -4.90
N PHE A 27 -4.22 4.30 -4.85
CA PHE A 27 -5.36 3.61 -4.27
C PHE A 27 -5.11 3.15 -2.83
N LEU A 28 -6.17 3.17 -2.03
CA LEU A 28 -6.24 2.45 -0.75
C LEU A 28 -6.09 0.92 -0.97
N PRO A 29 -5.70 0.14 0.05
CA PRO A 29 -5.51 -1.31 -0.10
C PRO A 29 -6.63 -2.03 -0.85
N TYR A 30 -6.24 -2.75 -1.90
CA TYR A 30 -7.14 -3.46 -2.82
C TYR A 30 -6.71 -4.92 -3.07
N ASP A 31 -7.61 -5.70 -3.67
CA ASP A 31 -7.45 -7.11 -3.98
C ASP A 31 -6.65 -7.32 -5.28
N ARG A 32 -5.32 -7.23 -5.14
CA ARG A 32 -4.37 -7.54 -6.23
C ARG A 32 -4.60 -8.92 -6.88
N PRO A 33 -4.85 -10.01 -6.13
CA PRO A 33 -5.17 -11.31 -6.72
C PRO A 33 -6.37 -11.33 -7.68
N ASN A 34 -7.38 -10.47 -7.48
CA ASN A 34 -8.55 -10.40 -8.36
C ASN A 34 -8.26 -9.65 -9.66
N LEU A 35 -7.26 -8.75 -9.68
CA LEU A 35 -6.89 -7.97 -10.86
C LEU A 35 -6.47 -8.81 -12.07
N SER A 36 -6.02 -10.04 -11.87
CA SER A 36 -5.65 -10.97 -12.95
C SER A 36 -6.66 -12.12 -13.12
N LYS A 37 -7.81 -12.06 -12.43
CA LYS A 37 -8.85 -13.11 -12.43
C LYS A 37 -10.19 -12.51 -12.83
N ASP A 38 -11.18 -12.56 -11.94
CA ASP A 38 -12.56 -12.19 -12.22
C ASP A 38 -12.68 -10.72 -12.64
N TYR A 39 -11.82 -9.83 -12.14
CA TYR A 39 -11.79 -8.43 -12.58
C TYR A 39 -11.33 -8.31 -14.04
N LEU A 40 -10.21 -8.95 -14.39
CA LEU A 40 -9.71 -8.95 -15.78
C LEU A 40 -10.66 -9.67 -16.74
N ALA A 41 -11.36 -10.69 -16.25
CA ALA A 41 -12.39 -11.42 -17.00
C ALA A 41 -13.70 -10.61 -17.17
N GLY A 42 -13.84 -9.47 -16.48
CA GLY A 42 -15.04 -8.63 -16.53
C GLY A 42 -16.24 -9.18 -15.74
N THR A 43 -16.01 -10.14 -14.83
CA THR A 43 -17.05 -10.79 -14.02
C THR A 43 -17.11 -10.27 -12.59
N ALA A 44 -16.03 -9.65 -12.08
CA ALA A 44 -16.04 -8.90 -10.83
C ALA A 44 -16.16 -7.40 -11.13
N PRO A 45 -17.12 -6.70 -10.50
CA PRO A 45 -17.26 -5.27 -10.67
C PRO A 45 -16.20 -4.50 -9.86
N GLU A 46 -15.91 -3.26 -10.27
CA GLU A 46 -14.82 -2.45 -9.70
C GLU A 46 -15.01 -2.18 -8.21
N GLU A 47 -16.25 -2.05 -7.73
CA GLU A 47 -16.55 -1.86 -6.32
C GLU A 47 -16.11 -3.01 -5.40
N TRP A 48 -15.79 -4.19 -5.94
CA TRP A 48 -15.31 -5.33 -5.14
C TRP A 48 -13.78 -5.29 -4.92
N ILE A 49 -13.07 -4.43 -5.65
CA ILE A 49 -11.61 -4.39 -5.64
C ILE A 49 -11.03 -3.78 -4.36
N PRO A 50 -11.58 -2.71 -3.78
CA PRO A 50 -11.12 -2.21 -2.48
C PRO A 50 -11.31 -3.26 -1.37
N LEU A 51 -10.28 -3.51 -0.55
CA LEU A 51 -10.39 -4.44 0.57
C LEU A 51 -11.29 -3.89 1.69
N ARG A 52 -11.37 -2.56 1.78
CA ARG A 52 -12.23 -1.81 2.72
C ARG A 52 -12.71 -0.53 2.04
N PRO A 53 -13.91 -0.03 2.37
CA PRO A 53 -14.36 1.29 1.90
C PRO A 53 -13.47 2.40 2.48
N ALA A 54 -13.37 3.54 1.80
CA ALA A 54 -12.52 4.66 2.25
C ALA A 54 -12.87 5.15 3.67
N ASP A 55 -14.16 5.20 4.00
CA ASP A 55 -14.66 5.65 5.30
C ASP A 55 -14.19 4.76 6.46
N PHE A 56 -13.93 3.48 6.21
CA PHE A 56 -13.40 2.57 7.23
C PHE A 56 -12.10 3.10 7.84
N TYR A 57 -11.16 3.60 7.02
CA TYR A 57 -9.87 4.07 7.52
C TYR A 57 -10.04 5.31 8.41
N ARG A 58 -10.93 6.23 8.01
CA ARG A 58 -11.27 7.43 8.80
C ARG A 58 -11.92 7.05 10.13
N GLU A 59 -12.92 6.16 10.10
CA GLU A 59 -13.62 5.68 11.29
C GLU A 59 -12.71 4.94 12.26
N GLN A 60 -11.77 4.16 11.71
CA GLN A 60 -10.75 3.45 12.49
C GLN A 60 -9.56 4.33 12.88
N LYS A 61 -9.57 5.64 12.57
CA LYS A 61 -8.46 6.57 12.87
C LYS A 61 -7.12 6.06 12.33
N ILE A 62 -7.11 5.59 11.09
CA ILE A 62 -5.92 5.19 10.34
C ILE A 62 -5.64 6.29 9.34
N ASP A 63 -4.55 7.02 9.53
CA ASP A 63 -4.10 8.00 8.55
C ASP A 63 -3.57 7.26 7.32
N THR A 64 -3.96 7.71 6.13
CA THR A 64 -3.53 7.09 4.88
C THR A 64 -2.80 8.13 4.03
N LEU A 65 -1.61 7.76 3.56
CA LEU A 65 -0.81 8.54 2.62
C LEU A 65 -0.65 7.69 1.35
N THR A 66 -1.56 7.85 0.41
CA THR A 66 -1.48 7.28 -0.94
C THR A 66 -0.60 8.15 -1.83
N ASP A 67 -0.21 7.64 -2.99
CA ASP A 67 0.70 8.32 -3.93
C ASP A 67 1.98 8.85 -3.25
N THR A 68 2.44 8.13 -2.22
CA THR A 68 3.55 8.56 -1.34
C THR A 68 4.49 7.39 -1.12
N SER A 69 5.73 7.52 -1.61
CA SER A 69 6.77 6.52 -1.39
C SER A 69 7.65 6.88 -0.19
N VAL A 70 8.04 5.88 0.60
CA VAL A 70 9.14 6.02 1.56
C VAL A 70 10.46 5.79 0.81
N THR A 71 11.34 6.79 0.79
CA THR A 71 12.60 6.76 0.05
C THR A 71 13.80 6.39 0.92
N ALA A 72 13.71 6.59 2.24
CA ALA A 72 14.75 6.21 3.19
C ALA A 72 14.18 5.93 4.58
N ILE A 73 14.88 5.09 5.35
CA ILE A 73 14.60 4.80 6.75
C ILE A 73 15.86 5.12 7.56
N ASP A 74 15.71 5.91 8.63
CA ASP A 74 16.75 6.17 9.64
C ASP A 74 16.34 5.49 10.96
N PRO A 75 16.80 4.25 11.22
CA PRO A 75 16.46 3.53 12.45
C PRO A 75 17.08 4.13 13.71
N LYS A 76 18.13 4.96 13.59
CA LYS A 76 18.74 5.61 14.77
C LYS A 76 17.86 6.76 15.27
N ARG A 77 17.16 7.43 14.35
CA ARG A 77 16.24 8.52 14.65
C ARG A 77 14.78 8.08 14.70
N ASN A 78 14.49 6.82 14.38
CA ASN A 78 13.15 6.27 14.17
C ASN A 78 12.31 7.15 13.21
N GLN A 79 12.86 7.42 12.03
CA GLN A 79 12.22 8.26 11.03
C GLN A 79 12.25 7.64 9.63
N VAL A 80 11.26 7.98 8.82
CA VAL A 80 11.23 7.70 7.39
C VAL A 80 11.24 9.01 6.59
N THR A 81 11.86 9.00 5.42
CA THR A 81 11.81 10.12 4.45
C THR A 81 10.81 9.77 3.36
N LEU A 82 9.94 10.72 3.03
CA LEU A 82 8.91 10.57 2.01
C LEU A 82 9.40 11.12 0.65
N SER A 83 8.74 10.74 -0.43
CA SER A 83 9.08 11.18 -1.79
C SER A 83 8.95 12.69 -2.00
N ASP A 84 8.12 13.37 -1.21
CA ASP A 84 7.98 14.83 -1.18
C ASP A 84 9.00 15.55 -0.28
N GLY A 85 9.95 14.83 0.31
CA GLY A 85 10.99 15.38 1.18
C GLY A 85 10.58 15.56 2.64
N ARG A 86 9.33 15.31 3.03
CA ARG A 86 8.92 15.30 4.44
C ARG A 86 9.58 14.12 5.18
N SER A 87 9.73 14.26 6.49
CA SER A 87 10.13 13.17 7.38
C SER A 87 9.02 12.85 8.38
N LEU A 88 8.75 11.58 8.60
CA LEU A 88 7.77 11.09 9.57
C LEU A 88 8.48 10.25 10.64
N GLY A 89 8.29 10.61 11.90
CA GLY A 89 8.75 9.80 13.04
C GLY A 89 7.82 8.61 13.28
N TYR A 90 8.37 7.51 13.78
CA TYR A 90 7.61 6.32 14.16
C TYR A 90 8.02 5.78 15.53
N GLY A 91 7.08 5.15 16.23
CA GLY A 91 7.39 4.33 17.42
C GLY A 91 7.76 2.90 17.04
N ALA A 92 7.08 2.35 16.02
CA ALA A 92 7.40 1.08 15.38
C ALA A 92 7.11 1.20 13.88
N SER A 93 7.87 0.48 13.05
CA SER A 93 7.71 0.45 11.60
C SER A 93 7.48 -0.98 11.11
N LEU A 94 6.44 -1.19 10.31
CA LEU A 94 6.19 -2.45 9.60
C LEU A 94 6.49 -2.26 8.12
N LEU A 95 7.43 -3.03 7.59
CA LEU A 95 7.70 -3.07 6.14
C LEU A 95 6.76 -4.07 5.48
N ALA A 96 5.81 -3.53 4.72
CA ALA A 96 4.81 -4.29 3.98
C ALA A 96 4.80 -3.92 2.48
N THR A 97 6.00 -3.68 1.92
CA THR A 97 6.21 -3.12 0.56
C THR A 97 5.92 -4.09 -0.57
N GLY A 98 5.68 -5.38 -0.27
CA GLY A 98 5.42 -6.39 -1.29
C GLY A 98 6.65 -6.65 -2.17
N ALA A 99 6.41 -6.84 -3.47
CA ALA A 99 7.43 -7.09 -4.47
C ALA A 99 7.06 -6.43 -5.79
N GLU A 100 8.07 -6.18 -6.62
CA GLU A 100 7.92 -5.68 -7.99
C GLU A 100 8.22 -6.81 -8.99
N PRO A 101 7.57 -6.83 -10.16
CA PRO A 101 7.87 -7.82 -11.19
C PRO A 101 9.31 -7.71 -11.71
N VAL A 102 9.89 -8.87 -12.00
CA VAL A 102 11.24 -8.94 -12.59
C VAL A 102 11.17 -8.44 -14.02
N ARG A 103 11.90 -7.35 -14.30
CA ARG A 103 12.04 -6.82 -15.67
C ARG A 103 12.89 -7.74 -16.52
N LEU A 104 12.34 -8.19 -17.65
CA LEU A 104 13.06 -9.03 -18.61
C LEU A 104 14.08 -8.16 -19.35
N LYS A 105 15.28 -8.67 -19.58
CA LYS A 105 16.35 -7.95 -20.31
C LYS A 105 16.52 -8.55 -21.72
N ILE A 106 15.50 -8.36 -22.55
CA ILE A 106 15.44 -8.91 -23.91
C ILE A 106 14.96 -7.82 -24.89
N PRO A 107 15.31 -7.90 -26.19
CA PRO A 107 14.78 -6.94 -27.17
C PRO A 107 13.25 -6.91 -27.18
N GLY A 108 12.68 -5.70 -27.06
CA GLY A 108 11.23 -5.47 -27.05
C GLY A 108 10.58 -5.55 -25.66
N ASP A 109 11.36 -5.59 -24.58
CA ASP A 109 10.85 -5.51 -23.20
C ASP A 109 10.20 -4.15 -22.87
N ASP A 110 10.43 -3.14 -23.69
CA ASP A 110 9.93 -1.77 -23.57
C ASP A 110 8.71 -1.48 -24.47
N LEU A 111 8.15 -2.48 -25.15
CA LEU A 111 6.99 -2.29 -26.02
C LEU A 111 5.75 -1.84 -25.20
N PRO A 112 4.87 -0.98 -25.76
CA PRO A 112 3.76 -0.38 -24.99
C PRO A 112 2.74 -1.34 -24.38
N HIS A 113 2.67 -2.59 -24.86
CA HIS A 113 1.76 -3.63 -24.38
C HIS A 113 2.41 -4.59 -23.38
N VAL A 114 3.67 -4.37 -23.02
CA VAL A 114 4.37 -5.10 -21.97
C VAL A 114 4.12 -4.37 -20.65
N CYS A 115 3.42 -5.03 -19.73
CA CYS A 115 3.15 -4.51 -18.39
C CYS A 115 4.06 -5.22 -17.38
N TYR A 116 4.81 -4.43 -16.60
CA TYR A 116 5.52 -4.86 -15.39
C TYR A 116 4.85 -4.28 -14.16
#